data_AF-A0A1T4MCA7-F1
#
_entry.id   AF-A0A1T4MCA7-F1
#
_cell.length_a   1.000
_cell.length_b   1.000
_cell.length_c   1.000
_cell.angle_alpha   90.00
_cell.angle_beta   90.00
_cell.angle_gamma   90.00
#
_symmetry.space_group_name_H-M   'P 1'
#
loop_
_entity.id
_entity.type
_entity.pdbx_description
1 polymer ?
#
loop_
_entity_poly.entity_id
_entity_poly.type
_entity_poly.pdbx_seq_one_letter_code
_entity_poly.pdbx_strand_id
1 'polypeptide(L)'
;MVEIVSELVYARLGTIPVPYEEGWALQRRLHERRVAGLVPDTVLLLEHEPVYTAGKRTGPWDRPQSDPGAPVYDIDRGGKITWHGPGQLTVYPIVKLRDPIDVIAYVRMLEEAVIRVIAEFGLSGRRVEGRTGVWLEADPQRGLIERKIAAIGCRIARGVGMHGFALNCNNDLTWFDRIVPCGISDAGVTSLTQELGRDIGVADVIEATERHLADVLGARTYDHVDGVPELPEPAEPARA
;
A
#
# COMPACT_ATOMS: atom_id res chain seq x y z
N MET A 1 -23.51 8.23 -15.21
CA MET A 1 -23.19 7.21 -14.19
C MET A 1 -22.88 5.92 -14.93
N VAL A 2 -21.61 5.49 -14.92
CA VAL A 2 -21.23 4.17 -15.43
C VAL A 2 -21.71 3.17 -14.39
N GLU A 3 -22.58 2.25 -14.79
CA GLU A 3 -23.02 1.16 -13.91
C GLU A 3 -21.81 0.26 -13.68
N ILE A 4 -21.29 0.25 -12.45
CA ILE A 4 -20.14 -0.58 -12.11
C ILE A 4 -20.63 -2.03 -12.02
N VAL A 5 -20.25 -2.85 -12.99
CA VAL A 5 -20.65 -4.27 -13.08
C VAL A 5 -19.57 -5.20 -12.49
N SER A 6 -18.37 -4.67 -12.22
CA SER A 6 -17.22 -5.47 -11.77
C SER A 6 -17.16 -5.71 -10.27
N GLU A 7 -16.59 -6.86 -9.89
CA GLU A 7 -16.43 -7.27 -8.49
C GLU A 7 -15.41 -6.41 -7.72
N LEU A 8 -14.39 -5.94 -8.43
CA LEU A 8 -13.29 -5.11 -7.92
C LEU A 8 -13.15 -3.85 -8.76
N VAL A 9 -12.97 -2.70 -8.12
CA VAL A 9 -12.73 -1.42 -8.81
C VAL A 9 -11.41 -0.84 -8.36
N TYR A 10 -10.54 -0.53 -9.30
CA TYR A 10 -9.35 0.27 -9.07
C TYR A 10 -9.67 1.75 -9.25
N ALA A 11 -9.27 2.58 -8.29
CA ALA A 11 -9.34 4.03 -8.38
C ALA A 11 -7.92 4.60 -8.40
N ARG A 12 -7.50 5.09 -9.56
CA ARG A 12 -6.18 5.73 -9.75
C ARG A 12 -6.31 7.20 -9.38
N LEU A 13 -5.75 7.60 -8.23
CA LEU A 13 -5.93 8.96 -7.72
C LEU A 13 -4.81 9.89 -8.15
N GLY A 14 -5.21 10.94 -8.86
CA GLY A 14 -4.41 12.13 -9.11
C GLY A 14 -3.33 11.97 -10.18
N THR A 15 -2.98 13.09 -10.81
CA THR A 15 -1.69 13.27 -11.49
C THR A 15 -0.67 13.97 -10.59
N ILE A 16 -1.09 14.30 -9.36
CA ILE A 16 -0.29 14.95 -8.33
C ILE A 16 -0.40 14.15 -7.02
N PRO A 17 0.61 14.20 -6.16
CA PRO A 17 0.57 13.50 -4.88
C PRO A 17 -0.58 13.98 -3.98
N VAL A 18 -1.23 13.05 -3.29
CA VAL A 18 -2.41 13.29 -2.46
C VAL A 18 -1.99 13.60 -1.02
N PRO A 19 -2.52 14.67 -0.37
CA PRO A 19 -2.32 14.88 1.06
C PRO A 19 -2.75 13.65 1.88
N TYR A 20 -1.93 13.23 2.84
CA TYR A 20 -2.15 11.97 3.54
C TYR A 20 -3.53 11.89 4.24
N GLU A 21 -3.96 12.99 4.87
CA GLU A 21 -5.24 13.06 5.57
C GLU A 21 -6.44 12.87 4.64
N GLU A 22 -6.38 13.39 3.41
CA GLU A 22 -7.45 13.24 2.41
C GLU A 22 -7.57 11.78 1.95
N GLY A 23 -6.42 11.15 1.64
CA GLY A 23 -6.37 9.74 1.29
C GLY A 23 -6.88 8.86 2.43
N TRP A 24 -6.49 9.15 3.68
CA TRP A 24 -6.96 8.40 4.84
C TRP A 24 -8.46 8.60 5.11
N ALA A 25 -8.97 9.81 4.95
CA ALA A 25 -10.40 10.10 5.06
C ALA A 25 -11.20 9.35 3.98
N LEU A 26 -10.70 9.29 2.75
CA LEU A 26 -11.32 8.52 1.67
C LEU A 26 -11.36 7.02 1.98
N GLN A 27 -10.26 6.44 2.46
CA GLN A 27 -10.24 5.03 2.90
C GLN A 27 -11.32 4.75 3.95
N ARG A 28 -11.51 5.63 4.92
CA ARG A 28 -12.53 5.46 5.97
C ARG A 28 -13.95 5.49 5.41
N ARG A 29 -14.26 6.44 4.53
CA ARG A 29 -15.58 6.51 3.86
C ARG A 29 -15.87 5.28 3.02
N LEU A 30 -14.88 4.81 2.27
CA LEU A 30 -14.97 3.58 1.47
C LEU A 30 -15.17 2.35 2.36
N HIS A 31 -14.42 2.25 3.46
CA HIS A 31 -14.54 1.17 4.42
C HIS A 31 -15.96 1.06 4.98
N GLU A 32 -16.53 2.18 5.43
CA GLU A 32 -17.89 2.23 5.97
C GLU A 32 -18.94 1.79 4.94
N ARG A 33 -18.85 2.31 3.71
CA ARG A 33 -19.74 1.93 2.61
C ARG A 33 -19.59 0.45 2.23
N ARG A 34 -18.36 -0.06 2.22
CA ARG A 34 -18.09 -1.46 1.88
C ARG A 34 -18.60 -2.41 2.96
N VAL A 35 -18.43 -2.05 4.23
CA VAL A 35 -19.02 -2.78 5.37
C VAL A 35 -20.55 -2.85 5.25
N ALA A 36 -21.18 -1.77 4.82
CA ALA A 36 -22.62 -1.70 4.57
C ALA A 36 -23.07 -2.39 3.25
N GLY A 37 -22.13 -2.89 2.44
CA GLY A 37 -22.44 -3.51 1.15
C GLY A 37 -22.91 -2.54 0.07
N LEU A 38 -22.68 -1.23 0.23
CA LEU A 38 -23.17 -0.18 -0.67
C LEU A 38 -22.25 0.08 -1.88
N VAL A 39 -21.03 -0.45 -1.84
CA VAL A 39 -20.03 -0.33 -2.91
C VAL A 39 -19.33 -1.68 -3.11
N PRO A 40 -18.79 -1.96 -4.32
CA PRO A 40 -17.93 -3.11 -4.55
C PRO A 40 -16.62 -3.00 -3.78
N ASP A 41 -15.84 -4.07 -3.79
CA ASP A 41 -14.45 -4.01 -3.31
C ASP A 41 -13.70 -2.94 -4.13
N THR A 42 -12.98 -2.06 -3.46
CA THR A 42 -12.33 -0.91 -4.10
C THR A 42 -10.87 -0.86 -3.70
N VAL A 43 -9.97 -0.63 -4.65
CA VAL A 43 -8.54 -0.45 -4.41
C VAL A 43 -8.14 0.95 -4.83
N LEU A 44 -7.57 1.73 -3.91
CA LEU A 44 -6.98 3.02 -4.26
C LEU A 44 -5.52 2.81 -4.67
N LEU A 45 -5.11 3.39 -5.80
CA LEU A 45 -3.71 3.53 -6.20
C LEU A 45 -3.36 5.01 -6.25
N LEU A 46 -2.31 5.41 -5.54
CA LEU A 46 -1.95 6.83 -5.42
C LEU A 46 -0.50 7.01 -4.99
N GLU A 47 -0.03 8.24 -5.15
CA GLU A 47 1.16 8.76 -4.49
C GLU A 47 0.73 9.73 -3.39
N HIS A 48 1.51 9.82 -2.31
CA HIS A 48 1.27 10.80 -1.26
C HIS A 48 2.23 11.97 -1.36
N GLU A 49 1.83 13.14 -0.85
CA GLU A 49 2.82 14.14 -0.44
C GLU A 49 3.75 13.53 0.63
N PRO A 50 5.00 14.00 0.78
CA PRO A 50 5.94 13.45 1.75
C PRO A 50 5.32 13.37 3.15
N VAL A 51 5.30 12.17 3.74
CA VAL A 51 4.65 11.91 5.02
C VAL A 51 5.25 10.71 5.72
N TYR A 52 5.35 10.79 7.04
CA TYR A 52 5.63 9.62 7.88
C TYR A 52 4.35 9.14 8.55
N THR A 53 4.17 7.83 8.59
CA THR A 53 3.04 7.22 9.28
C THR A 53 3.53 6.23 10.33
N ALA A 54 3.16 6.46 11.58
CA ALA A 54 3.47 5.62 12.73
C ALA A 54 2.30 4.66 13.00
N GLY A 55 2.49 3.38 12.67
CA GLY A 55 1.53 2.32 13.01
C GLY A 55 1.56 1.96 14.50
N LYS A 56 0.62 1.11 14.94
CA LYS A 56 0.40 0.77 16.36
C LYS A 56 1.59 0.23 17.13
N ARG A 57 2.62 -0.31 16.45
CA ARG A 57 3.81 -0.90 17.09
C ARG A 57 5.02 0.04 17.12
N THR A 58 4.86 1.27 16.64
CA THR A 58 5.96 2.25 16.55
C THR A 58 6.46 2.64 17.93
N GLY A 59 7.73 2.35 18.21
CA GLY A 59 8.40 2.81 19.43
C GLY A 59 8.99 4.22 19.26
N PRO A 60 9.32 4.92 20.37
CA PRO A 60 9.94 6.26 20.31
C PRO A 60 11.24 6.30 19.49
N TRP A 61 12.07 5.25 19.59
CA TRP A 61 13.34 5.13 18.86
C TRP A 61 13.16 4.81 17.38
N ASP A 62 11.99 4.32 16.96
CA ASP A 62 11.72 4.10 15.54
C ASP A 62 11.47 5.44 14.81
N ARG A 63 10.99 6.46 15.55
CA ARG A 63 10.59 7.77 15.02
C ARG A 63 11.78 8.67 14.65
N PRO A 64 11.56 9.72 13.84
CA PRO A 64 12.55 10.76 13.67
C PRO A 64 12.92 11.41 15.01
N GLN A 65 14.22 11.59 15.21
CA GLN A 65 14.78 12.20 16.42
C GLN A 65 14.90 13.73 16.31
N SER A 66 14.70 14.26 15.10
CA SER A 66 14.67 15.69 14.75
C SER A 66 13.52 15.96 13.80
N ASP A 67 13.31 17.23 13.42
CA ASP A 67 12.40 17.57 12.32
C ASP A 67 12.79 16.80 11.05
N PRO A 68 11.92 15.91 10.54
CA PRO A 68 12.25 15.09 9.39
C PRO A 68 11.89 15.77 8.05
N GLY A 69 11.34 16.99 8.07
CA GLY A 69 10.92 17.73 6.88
C GLY A 69 9.56 17.30 6.31
N ALA A 70 8.79 16.50 7.04
CA ALA A 70 7.44 16.07 6.67
C ALA A 70 6.60 15.75 7.93
N PRO A 71 5.26 15.82 7.86
CA PRO A 71 4.39 15.46 8.99
C PRO A 71 4.56 14.00 9.42
N VAL A 72 4.35 13.73 10.71
CA VAL A 72 4.32 12.38 11.28
C VAL A 72 2.93 12.13 11.85
N TYR A 73 2.19 11.18 11.27
CA TYR A 73 0.85 10.81 11.72
C TYR A 73 0.85 9.50 12.48
N ASP A 74 0.23 9.53 13.67
CA ASP A 74 -0.14 8.31 14.38
C ASP A 74 -1.43 7.72 13.80
N ILE A 75 -1.34 6.47 13.34
CA ILE A 75 -2.42 5.82 12.60
C ILE A 75 -2.70 4.39 13.09
N ASP A 76 -3.82 3.83 12.67
CA ASP A 76 -4.37 2.59 13.23
C ASP A 76 -4.00 1.31 12.44
N ARG A 77 -3.07 1.40 11.49
CA ARG A 77 -2.53 0.23 10.77
C ARG A 77 -1.60 -0.62 11.63
N GLY A 78 -1.45 -1.88 11.22
CA GLY A 78 -0.39 -2.76 11.72
C GLY A 78 1.01 -2.26 11.33
N GLY A 79 2.02 -2.81 11.99
CA GLY A 79 3.43 -2.44 11.77
C GLY A 79 3.88 -1.22 12.56
N LYS A 80 5.13 -0.81 12.29
CA LYS A 80 5.80 0.35 12.91
C LYS A 80 5.78 1.55 11.94
N ILE A 81 6.68 2.50 12.12
CA ILE A 81 6.78 3.68 11.27
C ILE A 81 7.28 3.35 9.85
N THR A 82 6.82 4.12 8.87
CA THR A 82 7.29 4.14 7.49
C THR A 82 7.15 5.54 6.90
N TRP A 83 7.61 5.72 5.66
CA TRP A 83 7.48 6.95 4.89
C TRP A 83 6.77 6.68 3.57
N HIS A 84 5.99 7.66 3.12
CA HIS A 84 5.36 7.72 1.81
C HIS A 84 5.64 9.07 1.15
N GLY A 85 5.66 9.09 -0.18
CA GLY A 85 5.89 10.31 -0.93
C GLY A 85 5.88 10.10 -2.44
N PRO A 86 6.25 11.13 -3.22
CA PRO A 86 6.37 11.03 -4.66
C PRO A 86 7.35 9.95 -5.09
N GLY A 87 7.00 9.21 -6.13
CA GLY A 87 7.74 8.08 -6.68
C GLY A 87 7.51 6.74 -5.95
N GLN A 88 6.61 6.69 -4.97
CA GLN A 88 6.24 5.47 -4.27
C GLN A 88 4.76 5.17 -4.51
N LEU A 89 4.48 4.02 -5.15
CA LEU A 89 3.11 3.57 -5.37
C LEU A 89 2.52 3.09 -4.04
N THR A 90 1.52 3.80 -3.54
CA THR A 90 0.74 3.40 -2.37
C THR A 90 -0.59 2.79 -2.81
N VAL A 91 -0.89 1.60 -2.29
CA VAL A 91 -2.05 0.81 -2.67
C VAL A 91 -2.89 0.48 -1.44
N TYR A 92 -4.17 0.85 -1.48
CA TYR A 92 -5.12 0.62 -0.39
C TYR A 92 -6.31 -0.24 -0.83
N PRO A 93 -6.22 -1.57 -0.68
CA PRO A 93 -7.35 -2.46 -0.94
C PRO A 93 -8.38 -2.37 0.19
N ILE A 94 -9.54 -1.79 -0.12
CA ILE A 94 -10.74 -1.74 0.71
C ILE A 94 -11.64 -2.90 0.31
N VAL A 95 -11.31 -4.09 0.80
CA VAL A 95 -11.89 -5.36 0.35
C VAL A 95 -12.55 -6.13 1.48
N LYS A 96 -13.67 -6.78 1.21
CA LYS A 96 -14.37 -7.63 2.18
C LYS A 96 -13.74 -9.03 2.20
N LEU A 97 -13.21 -9.42 3.35
CA LEU A 97 -12.59 -10.73 3.56
C LEU A 97 -13.65 -11.79 3.87
N ARG A 98 -13.39 -13.02 3.44
CA ARG A 98 -14.26 -14.17 3.72
C ARG A 98 -14.05 -14.67 5.14
N ASP A 99 -15.12 -15.13 5.77
CA ASP A 99 -15.06 -15.79 7.08
C ASP A 99 -14.63 -17.26 6.96
N PRO A 100 -13.79 -17.78 7.87
CA PRO A 100 -13.12 -17.04 8.94
C PRO A 100 -11.98 -16.17 8.40
N ILE A 101 -11.86 -14.95 8.95
CA ILE A 101 -10.83 -13.99 8.54
C ILE A 101 -9.44 -14.49 8.94
N ASP A 102 -8.58 -14.70 7.94
CA ASP A 102 -7.15 -14.93 8.13
C ASP A 102 -6.33 -13.71 7.69
N VAL A 103 -5.89 -12.93 8.69
CA VAL A 103 -5.09 -11.72 8.47
C VAL A 103 -3.70 -12.05 7.90
N ILE A 104 -3.11 -13.18 8.29
CA ILE A 104 -1.78 -13.58 7.82
C ILE A 104 -1.86 -13.98 6.35
N ALA A 105 -2.88 -14.77 5.97
CA ALA A 105 -3.13 -15.09 4.57
C ALA A 105 -3.37 -13.83 3.74
N TYR A 106 -4.13 -12.86 4.24
CA TYR A 106 -4.33 -11.58 3.56
C TYR A 106 -3.03 -10.81 3.33
N VAL A 107 -2.18 -10.67 4.36
CA VAL A 107 -0.86 -10.04 4.22
C VAL A 107 0.00 -10.79 3.19
N ARG A 108 -0.01 -12.13 3.22
CA ARG A 108 0.75 -12.95 2.26
C ARG A 108 0.26 -12.78 0.82
N MET A 109 -1.04 -12.56 0.60
CA MET A 109 -1.58 -12.24 -0.73
C MET A 109 -1.06 -10.88 -1.22
N LEU A 110 -1.00 -9.86 -0.36
CA LEU A 110 -0.42 -8.57 -0.73
C LEU A 110 1.09 -8.67 -1.03
N GLU A 111 1.83 -9.46 -0.24
CA GLU A 111 3.24 -9.79 -0.53
C GLU A 111 3.38 -10.49 -1.88
N GLU A 112 2.45 -11.40 -2.20
CA GLU A 112 2.46 -12.14 -3.47
C GLU A 112 2.24 -11.21 -4.66
N ALA A 113 1.25 -10.31 -4.59
CA ALA A 113 1.01 -9.34 -5.65
C ALA A 113 2.28 -8.53 -5.95
N VAL A 114 2.93 -8.01 -4.91
CA VAL A 114 4.16 -7.23 -5.08
C VAL A 114 5.31 -8.09 -5.64
N ILE A 115 5.50 -9.32 -5.16
CA ILE A 115 6.52 -10.23 -5.69
C ILE A 115 6.32 -10.46 -7.19
N ARG A 116 5.07 -10.67 -7.63
CA ARG A 116 4.74 -10.87 -9.05
C ARG A 116 4.91 -9.61 -9.88
N VAL A 117 4.55 -8.44 -9.34
CA VAL A 117 4.77 -7.14 -10.00
C VAL A 117 6.26 -6.95 -10.29
N ILE A 118 7.12 -7.07 -9.28
CA ILE A 118 8.56 -6.80 -9.47
C ILE A 118 9.25 -7.87 -10.34
N ALA A 119 8.68 -9.07 -10.42
CA ALA A 119 9.16 -10.13 -11.32
C ALA A 119 9.00 -9.76 -12.81
N GLU A 120 7.99 -8.96 -13.19
CA GLU A 120 7.86 -8.46 -14.57
C GLU A 120 9.02 -7.54 -14.97
N PHE A 121 9.69 -6.94 -13.99
CA PHE A 121 10.87 -6.08 -14.19
C PHE A 121 12.19 -6.85 -14.03
N GLY A 122 12.14 -8.18 -13.85
CA GLY A 122 13.31 -9.04 -13.70
C GLY A 122 13.89 -9.10 -12.29
N LEU A 123 13.17 -8.62 -11.26
CA LEU A 123 13.60 -8.73 -9.87
C LEU A 123 13.00 -9.97 -9.19
N SER A 124 13.76 -10.59 -8.29
CA SER A 124 13.30 -11.73 -7.50
C SER A 124 13.03 -11.30 -6.05
N GLY A 125 11.74 -11.08 -5.73
CA GLY A 125 11.29 -10.75 -4.38
C GLY A 125 11.07 -11.98 -3.50
N ARG A 126 11.28 -11.83 -2.20
CA ARG A 126 10.97 -12.86 -1.20
C ARG A 126 10.30 -12.28 0.05
N ARG A 127 9.66 -13.18 0.79
CA ARG A 127 9.19 -12.95 2.15
C ARG A 127 10.31 -13.28 3.12
N VAL A 128 10.37 -12.54 4.22
CA VAL A 128 11.31 -12.81 5.31
C VAL A 128 10.50 -13.05 6.59
N GLU A 129 10.75 -14.18 7.24
CA GLU A 129 10.01 -14.56 8.44
C GLU A 129 10.13 -13.48 9.53
N GLY A 130 9.01 -13.11 10.14
CA GLY A 130 8.94 -12.03 11.13
C GLY A 130 9.07 -10.61 10.58
N ARG A 131 9.34 -10.45 9.27
CA ARG A 131 9.61 -9.17 8.60
C ARG A 131 8.62 -8.92 7.46
N THR A 132 7.40 -8.52 7.79
CA THR A 132 6.34 -8.22 6.81
C THR A 132 6.79 -7.24 5.72
N GLY A 133 6.46 -7.55 4.47
CA GLY A 133 6.86 -6.80 3.29
C GLY A 133 7.60 -7.68 2.28
N VAL A 134 8.00 -7.07 1.17
CA VAL A 134 8.77 -7.76 0.12
C VAL A 134 10.22 -7.28 0.16
N TRP A 135 11.13 -8.25 0.10
CA TRP A 135 12.56 -8.06 0.28
C TRP A 135 13.34 -8.63 -0.88
N LEU A 136 14.49 -8.04 -1.17
CA LEU A 136 15.50 -8.60 -2.04
C LEU A 136 16.63 -9.19 -1.19
N GLU A 137 17.15 -10.32 -1.66
CA GLU A 137 18.26 -11.01 -1.01
C GLU A 137 19.54 -10.16 -1.03
N ALA A 138 20.40 -10.39 -0.05
CA ALA A 138 21.74 -9.80 -0.06
C ALA A 138 22.51 -10.28 -1.31
N ASP A 139 23.30 -9.38 -1.88
CA ASP A 139 24.23 -9.69 -2.96
C ASP A 139 25.62 -9.21 -2.55
N PRO A 140 26.43 -10.09 -1.91
CA PRO A 140 27.77 -9.73 -1.47
C PRO A 140 28.71 -9.34 -2.62
N GLN A 141 28.48 -9.82 -3.85
CA GLN A 141 29.30 -9.48 -5.00
C GLN A 141 29.09 -8.01 -5.40
N ARG A 142 27.87 -7.51 -5.24
CA ARG A 142 27.51 -6.09 -5.44
C ARG A 142 27.62 -5.25 -4.15
N GLY A 143 28.02 -5.84 -3.02
CA GLY A 143 28.07 -5.16 -1.73
C GLY A 143 26.69 -4.78 -1.17
N LEU A 144 25.63 -5.46 -1.60
CA LEU A 144 24.25 -5.19 -1.19
C LEU A 144 23.85 -6.10 -0.03
N ILE A 145 23.26 -5.51 1.01
CA ILE A 145 22.61 -6.26 2.10
C ILE A 145 21.17 -6.63 1.72
N GLU A 146 20.51 -7.44 2.56
CA GLU A 146 19.07 -7.65 2.48
C GLU A 146 18.37 -6.30 2.56
N ARG A 147 17.41 -6.04 1.67
CA ARG A 147 16.78 -4.73 1.55
C ARG A 147 15.32 -4.83 1.16
N LYS A 148 14.48 -3.98 1.77
CA LYS A 148 13.04 -3.96 1.55
C LYS A 148 12.71 -3.12 0.31
N ILE A 149 11.91 -3.67 -0.61
CA ILE A 149 11.40 -2.93 -1.76
C ILE A 149 9.94 -2.48 -1.57
N ALA A 150 9.18 -3.17 -0.71
CA ALA A 150 7.82 -2.76 -0.39
C ALA A 150 7.45 -3.00 1.09
N ALA A 151 6.82 -1.98 1.68
CA ALA A 151 6.23 -2.06 3.01
C ALA A 151 4.78 -2.50 2.94
N ILE A 152 4.34 -3.31 3.91
CA ILE A 152 2.95 -3.76 4.00
C ILE A 152 2.46 -3.54 5.43
N GLY A 153 1.32 -2.88 5.56
CA GLY A 153 0.68 -2.59 6.81
C GLY A 153 -0.81 -2.41 6.59
N CYS A 154 -1.60 -3.42 6.94
CA CYS A 154 -3.05 -3.40 6.80
C CYS A 154 -3.75 -3.32 8.17
N ARG A 155 -5.04 -3.02 8.12
CA ARG A 155 -5.98 -3.19 9.24
C ARG A 155 -7.23 -3.90 8.72
N ILE A 156 -7.73 -4.87 9.47
CA ILE A 156 -9.05 -5.45 9.22
C ILE A 156 -9.99 -4.97 10.32
N ALA A 157 -11.14 -4.44 9.94
CA ALA A 157 -12.19 -4.05 10.87
C ALA A 157 -13.56 -4.39 10.26
N ARG A 158 -14.44 -5.02 11.05
CA ARG A 158 -15.79 -5.43 10.60
C ARG A 158 -15.77 -6.24 9.29
N GLY A 159 -14.79 -7.14 9.14
CA GLY A 159 -14.65 -7.99 7.95
C GLY A 159 -14.08 -7.30 6.71
N VAL A 160 -13.75 -6.00 6.76
CA VAL A 160 -13.22 -5.25 5.61
C VAL A 160 -11.81 -4.75 5.91
N GLY A 161 -10.90 -4.97 4.95
CA GLY A 161 -9.52 -4.47 4.96
C GLY A 161 -9.42 -2.98 4.68
N MET A 162 -8.38 -2.33 5.20
CA MET A 162 -7.96 -0.97 4.85
C MET A 162 -6.45 -0.82 5.06
N HIS A 163 -5.89 0.32 4.65
CA HIS A 163 -4.46 0.49 4.37
C HIS A 163 -4.01 -0.55 3.33
N GLY A 164 -2.76 -0.97 3.31
CA GLY A 164 -2.32 -1.92 2.28
C GLY A 164 -0.80 -1.99 2.18
N PHE A 165 -0.26 -1.67 1.01
CA PHE A 165 1.17 -1.71 0.75
C PHE A 165 1.68 -0.47 0.05
N ALA A 166 2.99 -0.28 0.12
CA ALA A 166 3.71 0.79 -0.56
C ALA A 166 4.94 0.22 -1.26
N LEU A 167 5.00 0.34 -2.59
CA LEU A 167 6.08 -0.14 -3.44
C LEU A 167 6.98 1.02 -3.85
N ASN A 168 8.27 0.93 -3.52
CA ASN A 168 9.25 1.93 -3.90
C ASN A 168 9.58 1.82 -5.40
N CYS A 169 9.22 2.84 -6.18
CA CYS A 169 9.45 2.86 -7.63
C CYS A 169 10.69 3.71 -7.95
N ASN A 170 10.55 5.03 -7.96
CA ASN A 170 11.64 6.00 -8.16
C ASN A 170 11.71 7.07 -7.06
N ASN A 171 11.04 6.84 -5.92
CA ASN A 171 11.11 7.74 -4.78
C ASN A 171 12.55 7.89 -4.25
N ASP A 172 12.82 9.08 -3.69
CA ASP A 172 14.03 9.33 -2.91
C ASP A 172 14.03 8.45 -1.66
N LEU A 173 15.06 7.60 -1.53
CA LEU A 173 15.19 6.67 -0.42
C LEU A 173 15.81 7.30 0.82
N THR A 174 16.41 8.49 0.71
CA THR A 174 17.02 9.17 1.87
C THR A 174 15.97 9.55 2.93
N TRP A 175 14.69 9.63 2.56
CA TRP A 175 13.59 9.80 3.51
C TRP A 175 13.55 8.69 4.57
N PHE A 176 13.99 7.47 4.25
CA PHE A 176 14.07 6.38 5.21
C PHE A 176 15.20 6.53 6.23
N ASP A 177 16.26 7.31 5.94
CA ASP A 177 17.41 7.52 6.84
C ASP A 177 17.03 8.27 8.13
N ARG A 178 15.87 8.94 8.12
CA ARG A 178 15.35 9.74 9.24
C ARG A 178 14.56 8.90 10.24
N ILE A 179 14.36 7.61 9.98
CA ILE A 179 13.60 6.68 10.83
C ILE A 179 14.37 5.37 11.01
N VAL A 180 13.92 4.52 11.93
CA VAL A 180 14.26 3.09 11.90
C VAL A 180 13.09 2.38 11.21
N PRO A 181 13.12 2.20 9.88
CA PRO A 181 11.96 1.75 9.13
C PRO A 181 11.57 0.34 9.56
N CYS A 182 10.30 0.15 9.91
CA CYS A 182 9.81 -1.11 10.46
C CYS A 182 10.56 -1.59 11.72
N GLY A 183 11.37 -0.74 12.38
CA GLY A 183 12.21 -1.10 13.52
C GLY A 183 13.36 -2.05 13.20
N ILE A 184 13.79 -2.10 11.94
CA ILE A 184 14.84 -2.98 11.43
C ILE A 184 16.06 -2.11 11.10
N SER A 185 17.18 -2.35 11.78
CA SER A 185 18.43 -1.59 11.61
C SER A 185 19.55 -2.40 10.95
N ASP A 186 19.32 -3.68 10.65
CA ASP A 186 20.28 -4.61 10.04
C ASP A 186 19.95 -4.91 8.56
N ALA A 187 19.08 -4.13 7.93
CA ALA A 187 18.68 -4.28 6.54
C ALA A 187 18.45 -2.91 5.89
N GLY A 188 18.57 -2.86 4.56
CA GLY A 188 18.37 -1.65 3.77
C GLY A 188 16.94 -1.45 3.30
N VAL A 189 16.72 -0.36 2.57
CA VAL A 189 15.54 -0.11 1.74
C VAL A 189 16.03 0.12 0.31
N THR A 190 15.24 -0.30 -0.68
CA THR A 190 15.55 -0.09 -2.10
C THR A 190 14.31 0.29 -2.89
N SER A 191 14.48 0.60 -4.17
CA SER A 191 13.43 0.93 -5.14
C SER A 191 13.69 0.23 -6.47
N LEU A 192 12.66 0.10 -7.31
CA LEU A 192 12.81 -0.46 -8.66
C LEU A 192 13.90 0.27 -9.47
N THR A 193 13.93 1.59 -9.34
CA THR A 193 14.91 2.44 -10.03
C THR A 193 16.34 2.17 -9.58
N GLN A 194 16.58 2.04 -8.27
CA GLN A 194 17.91 1.73 -7.75
C GLN A 194 18.38 0.33 -8.18
N GLU A 195 17.48 -0.66 -8.20
CA GLU A 195 17.85 -2.04 -8.54
C GLU A 195 18.14 -2.24 -10.02
N LEU A 196 17.42 -1.55 -10.88
CA LEU A 196 17.51 -1.71 -12.33
C LEU A 196 18.43 -0.69 -13.01
N GLY A 197 18.89 0.34 -12.29
CA GLY A 197 19.79 1.37 -12.81
C GLY A 197 19.15 2.24 -13.91
N ARG A 198 17.82 2.31 -13.95
CA ARG A 198 17.03 3.14 -14.87
C ARG A 198 15.78 3.63 -14.16
N ASP A 199 15.25 4.77 -14.56
CA ASP A 199 14.02 5.34 -13.96
C ASP A 199 12.82 4.41 -14.22
N ILE A 200 12.19 3.97 -13.14
CA ILE A 200 10.94 3.20 -13.12
C ILE A 200 10.02 3.90 -12.13
N GLY A 201 9.07 4.65 -12.66
CA GLY A 201 8.11 5.42 -11.89
C GLY A 201 6.84 4.63 -11.55
N VAL A 202 5.93 5.28 -10.83
CA VAL A 202 4.64 4.70 -10.45
C VAL A 202 3.79 4.34 -11.67
N ALA A 203 3.80 5.17 -12.70
CA ALA A 203 3.06 4.92 -13.94
C ALA A 203 3.46 3.59 -14.62
N ASP A 204 4.74 3.20 -14.52
CA ASP A 204 5.24 1.96 -15.14
C ASP A 204 4.69 0.69 -14.48
N VAL A 205 4.28 0.77 -13.21
CA VAL A 205 3.90 -0.41 -12.41
C VAL A 205 2.41 -0.53 -12.15
N ILE A 206 1.60 0.48 -12.47
CA ILE A 206 0.16 0.51 -12.17
C ILE A 206 -0.56 -0.68 -12.79
N GLU A 207 -0.40 -0.92 -14.09
CA GLU A 207 -1.14 -1.98 -14.79
C GLU A 207 -0.75 -3.39 -14.31
N ALA A 208 0.54 -3.61 -14.06
CA ALA A 208 1.02 -4.85 -13.47
C ALA A 208 0.44 -5.04 -12.06
N THR A 209 0.37 -3.97 -11.28
CA THR A 209 -0.17 -3.99 -9.92
C THR A 209 -1.65 -4.34 -9.92
N GLU A 210 -2.46 -3.72 -10.78
CA GLU A 210 -3.89 -4.05 -10.90
C GLU A 210 -4.09 -5.52 -11.25
N ARG A 211 -3.40 -6.00 -12.30
CA ARG A 211 -3.54 -7.37 -12.77
C ARG A 211 -3.14 -8.40 -11.70
N HIS A 212 -1.98 -8.26 -11.07
CA HIS A 212 -1.51 -9.22 -10.07
C HIS A 212 -2.30 -9.13 -8.77
N LEU A 213 -2.72 -7.93 -8.36
CA LEU A 213 -3.53 -7.77 -7.16
C LEU A 213 -4.93 -8.38 -7.36
N ALA A 214 -5.55 -8.19 -8.52
CA ALA A 214 -6.85 -8.78 -8.83
C ALA A 214 -6.79 -10.31 -8.79
N ASP A 215 -5.75 -10.90 -9.38
CA ASP A 215 -5.54 -12.34 -9.40
C ASP A 215 -5.37 -12.93 -7.99
N VAL A 216 -4.50 -12.33 -7.15
CA VAL A 216 -4.31 -12.85 -5.78
C VAL A 216 -5.51 -12.62 -4.87
N LEU A 217 -6.33 -11.61 -5.15
CA LEU A 217 -7.62 -11.39 -4.46
C LEU A 217 -8.72 -12.33 -4.99
N GLY A 218 -8.48 -13.03 -6.10
CA GLY A 218 -9.45 -13.91 -6.74
C GLY A 218 -10.62 -13.17 -7.40
N ALA A 219 -10.41 -11.92 -7.81
CA ALA A 219 -11.41 -11.13 -8.53
C ALA A 219 -11.57 -11.68 -9.96
N ARG A 220 -12.81 -11.98 -10.37
CA ARG A 220 -13.09 -12.51 -11.72
C ARG A 220 -13.19 -11.42 -12.77
N THR A 221 -13.58 -10.23 -12.34
CA THR A 221 -13.70 -9.02 -13.15
C THR A 221 -13.19 -7.85 -12.34
N TYR A 222 -12.48 -6.95 -12.99
CA TYR A 222 -12.11 -5.68 -12.41
C TYR A 222 -12.16 -4.57 -13.46
N ASP A 223 -12.54 -3.38 -13.02
CA ASP A 223 -12.48 -2.15 -13.82
C ASP A 223 -11.52 -1.16 -13.13
N HIS A 224 -11.08 -0.14 -13.86
CA HIS A 224 -10.41 1.02 -13.28
C HIS A 224 -11.15 2.31 -13.61
N VAL A 225 -11.05 3.27 -12.69
CA VAL A 225 -11.52 4.64 -12.87
C VAL A 225 -10.40 5.60 -12.48
N ASP A 226 -10.34 6.73 -13.18
CA ASP A 226 -9.45 7.83 -12.82
C ASP A 226 -10.16 8.77 -11.83
N GLY A 227 -9.46 9.09 -10.75
CA GLY A 227 -9.96 9.95 -9.69
C GLY A 227 -10.75 9.23 -8.61
N VAL A 228 -11.35 10.02 -7.73
CA VAL A 228 -12.13 9.51 -6.60
C VAL A 228 -13.39 8.84 -7.15
N PRO A 229 -13.69 7.57 -6.79
CA PRO A 229 -14.88 6.90 -7.29
C PRO A 229 -16.14 7.66 -6.87
N GLU A 230 -17.13 7.76 -7.76
CA GLU A 230 -18.46 8.24 -7.39
C GLU A 230 -19.04 7.29 -6.35
N LEU A 231 -19.24 7.78 -5.13
CA LEU A 231 -19.79 6.98 -4.06
C LEU A 231 -21.27 7.33 -3.87
N PRO A 232 -22.20 6.38 -4.06
CA PRO A 232 -23.63 6.66 -3.93
C PRO A 232 -23.93 7.24 -2.55
N GLU A 233 -24.80 8.26 -2.49
CA GLU A 233 -25.24 8.83 -1.21
C GLU A 233 -25.86 7.73 -0.34
N PRO A 234 -25.60 7.74 0.98
CA PRO A 234 -26.27 6.81 1.87
C PRO A 234 -27.78 6.99 1.71
N ALA A 235 -28.53 5.90 1.56
CA ALA A 235 -29.97 5.96 1.59
C ALA A 235 -30.41 6.66 2.87
N GLU A 236 -31.31 7.65 2.78
CA GLU A 236 -31.88 8.27 3.97
C GLU A 236 -32.40 7.15 4.89
N PRO A 237 -32.14 7.22 6.21
CA PRO A 237 -32.71 6.25 7.12
C PRO A 237 -34.22 6.29 6.95
N ALA A 238 -34.82 5.12 6.69
CA ALA A 238 -36.26 4.99 6.59
C ALA A 238 -36.87 5.65 7.83
N ARG A 239 -37.64 6.74 7.63
CA ARG A 239 -38.38 7.38 8.72
C ARG A 239 -39.30 6.32 9.31
N ALA A 240 -39.01 5.93 10.56
CA ALA A 240 -39.86 5.06 11.36
C ALA A 240 -41.18 5.75 11.71
#